data_AF-A0A822C903-F1
#
_entry.id   AF-A0A822C903-F1
#
_cell.length_a   1.000
_cell.length_b   1.000
_cell.length_c   1.000
_cell.angle_alpha   90.00
_cell.angle_beta   90.00
_cell.angle_gamma   90.00
#
_symmetry.space_group_name_H-M   'P 1'
#
loop_
_entity.id
_entity.type
_entity.pdbx_description
1 polymer ?
#
loop_
_entity_poly.entity_id
_entity_poly.type
_entity_poly.pdbx_seq_one_letter_code
_entity_poly.pdbx_strand_id
1 'polypeptide(L)'
;MAERIGKESLNEYDTDNAGSENNDLLQTVTEDVVMRPPRPPEQAMGPYFQFITTDLENMLWIGSVLIFRHVSYDQPTIEFTTTVKIDYDWETLYENIFDMRAYRINLNIELPQGTGDEKIGWIINWGD
;
A
#
# COMPACT_ATOMS: atom_id res chain seq x y z
N MET A 1 61.17 -38.33 -31.56
CA MET A 1 62.55 -38.17 -31.05
C MET A 1 63.20 -37.08 -31.88
N ALA A 2 63.55 -35.96 -31.22
CA ALA A 2 64.29 -34.75 -31.64
C ALA A 2 63.68 -33.57 -30.84
N GLU A 3 64.17 -33.33 -29.62
CA GLU A 3 65.18 -32.30 -29.27
C GLU A 3 64.58 -30.89 -29.35
N ARG A 4 64.17 -30.27 -28.23
CA ARG A 4 64.98 -29.39 -27.32
C ARG A 4 65.82 -28.35 -28.07
N ILE A 5 65.63 -27.08 -27.71
CA ILE A 5 66.55 -25.92 -27.61
C ILE A 5 65.60 -24.71 -27.57
N GLY A 6 65.72 -23.66 -26.76
CA GLY A 6 66.77 -23.18 -25.86
C GLY A 6 66.23 -21.92 -25.18
N LYS A 7 66.87 -21.56 -24.07
CA LYS A 7 66.59 -20.36 -23.25
C LYS A 7 67.08 -19.08 -23.94
N GLU A 8 66.53 -17.94 -23.53
CA GLU A 8 67.17 -16.62 -23.26
C GLU A 8 66.08 -15.52 -23.37
N SER A 9 65.49 -15.04 -22.27
CA SER A 9 65.90 -13.92 -21.41
C SER A 9 66.11 -12.59 -22.15
N LEU A 10 65.24 -11.60 -21.91
CA LEU A 10 65.54 -10.17 -21.99
C LEU A 10 64.61 -9.39 -21.05
N ASN A 11 65.21 -8.41 -20.36
CA ASN A 11 64.74 -7.71 -19.17
C ASN A 11 63.86 -6.48 -19.46
N GLU A 12 62.99 -6.20 -18.48
CA GLU A 12 62.61 -4.94 -17.80
C GLU A 12 62.09 -3.67 -18.53
N TYR A 13 61.21 -3.00 -17.74
CA TYR A 13 60.70 -1.62 -17.72
C TYR A 13 59.46 -1.33 -18.60
N ASP A 14 58.41 -0.62 -18.18
CA ASP A 14 58.09 0.07 -16.92
C ASP A 14 56.57 0.33 -16.88
N THR A 15 56.03 0.40 -15.66
CA THR A 15 54.84 1.11 -15.14
C THR A 15 53.55 1.37 -15.97
N ASP A 16 52.46 1.14 -15.23
CA ASP A 16 51.13 1.78 -15.29
C ASP A 16 50.12 1.28 -16.32
N ASN A 17 49.26 0.34 -15.89
CA ASN A 17 47.82 0.53 -16.06
C ASN A 17 46.95 -0.38 -15.18
N ALA A 18 46.17 0.29 -14.34
CA ALA A 18 44.75 0.05 -14.03
C ALA A 18 44.27 -1.34 -13.57
N GLY A 19 43.74 -1.35 -12.35
CA GLY A 19 42.50 -2.07 -12.06
C GLY A 19 42.65 -3.47 -11.50
N SER A 20 43.26 -3.58 -10.31
CA SER A 20 43.17 -4.78 -9.48
C SER A 20 41.71 -5.01 -9.07
N GLU A 21 41.05 -5.86 -9.85
CA GLU A 21 40.03 -6.83 -9.46
C GLU A 21 39.22 -6.47 -8.21
N ASN A 22 38.03 -5.90 -8.45
CA ASN A 22 36.97 -5.79 -7.47
C ASN A 22 36.67 -7.18 -6.89
N ASN A 23 37.15 -7.43 -5.67
CA ASN A 23 36.54 -8.37 -4.74
C ASN A 23 35.17 -7.80 -4.30
N ASP A 24 34.24 -7.67 -5.24
CA ASP A 24 32.84 -7.43 -4.89
C ASP A 24 32.22 -8.78 -4.62
N LEU A 25 32.20 -9.06 -3.32
CA LEU A 25 31.42 -10.10 -2.67
C LEU A 25 30.07 -10.20 -3.36
N LEU A 26 29.85 -11.27 -4.13
CA LEU A 26 28.52 -11.78 -4.41
C LEU A 26 27.93 -12.20 -3.06
N GLN A 27 27.42 -11.20 -2.33
CA GLN A 27 26.57 -11.40 -1.19
C GLN A 27 25.30 -12.00 -1.76
N THR A 28 25.27 -13.34 -1.85
CA THR A 28 24.05 -14.10 -2.03
C THR A 28 23.14 -13.68 -0.90
N VAL A 29 22.22 -12.77 -1.18
CA VAL A 29 21.04 -12.51 -0.36
C VAL A 29 20.28 -13.83 -0.38
N THR A 30 20.64 -14.71 0.55
CA THR A 30 19.74 -15.75 1.00
C THR A 30 18.67 -14.98 1.74
N GLU A 31 17.66 -14.52 1.00
CA GLU A 31 16.39 -14.23 1.63
C GLU A 31 16.02 -15.54 2.31
N ASP A 32 16.12 -15.58 3.64
CA ASP A 32 15.42 -16.57 4.42
C ASP A 32 13.96 -16.44 3.97
N VAL A 33 13.52 -17.34 3.08
CA VAL A 33 12.12 -17.46 2.70
C VAL A 33 11.46 -18.07 3.92
N VAL A 34 11.21 -17.19 4.88
CA VAL A 34 10.56 -17.49 6.12
C VAL A 34 9.11 -17.83 5.76
N MET A 35 8.83 -19.12 5.60
CA MET A 35 7.49 -19.69 5.48
C MET A 35 6.76 -19.56 6.83
N ARG A 36 6.55 -18.33 7.31
CA ARG A 36 5.68 -18.07 8.46
C ARG A 36 4.24 -18.01 7.98
N PRO A 37 3.28 -18.50 8.77
CA PRO A 37 1.88 -18.22 8.53
C PRO A 37 1.67 -16.71 8.37
N PRO A 38 0.75 -16.27 7.50
CA PRO A 38 0.40 -14.86 7.40
C PRO A 38 0.00 -14.33 8.77
N ARG A 39 0.36 -13.08 9.05
CA ARG A 39 -0.06 -12.42 10.29
C ARG A 39 -1.59 -12.37 10.34
N PRO A 40 -2.21 -12.54 11.51
CA PRO A 40 -3.63 -12.32 11.64
C PRO A 40 -3.97 -10.88 11.22
N PRO A 41 -5.19 -10.63 10.71
CA PRO A 41 -5.63 -9.28 10.39
C PRO A 41 -5.63 -8.41 11.65
N GLU A 42 -5.46 -7.11 11.44
CA GLU A 42 -5.59 -6.12 12.51
C GLU A 42 -7.03 -6.03 13.02
N GLN A 43 -7.22 -5.48 14.23
CA GLN A 43 -8.54 -5.33 14.85
C GLN A 43 -9.45 -4.34 14.10
N ALA A 44 -8.85 -3.46 13.30
CA ALA A 44 -9.53 -2.55 12.38
C ALA A 44 -8.79 -2.58 11.03
N MET A 45 -9.53 -2.60 9.93
CA MET A 45 -8.96 -2.49 8.59
C MET A 45 -9.78 -1.54 7.72
N GLY A 46 -9.09 -0.95 6.75
CA GLY A 46 -9.61 0.13 5.93
C GLY A 46 -9.29 1.50 6.53
N PRO A 47 -9.94 2.55 6.03
CA PRO A 47 -11.04 2.51 5.07
C PRO A 47 -10.63 2.22 3.62
N TYR A 48 -11.49 1.51 2.90
CA TYR A 48 -11.34 1.26 1.46
C TYR A 48 -12.45 1.98 0.68
N PHE A 49 -12.05 2.94 -0.15
CA PHE A 49 -12.99 3.75 -0.91
C PHE A 49 -13.42 3.12 -2.22
N GLN A 50 -14.68 3.33 -2.56
CA GLN A 50 -15.23 3.02 -3.85
C GLN A 50 -16.01 4.22 -4.38
N PHE A 51 -15.59 4.72 -5.53
CA PHE A 51 -16.44 5.58 -6.34
C PHE A 51 -17.50 4.73 -7.05
N ILE A 52 -18.75 5.17 -7.01
CA ILE A 52 -19.86 4.49 -7.69
C ILE A 52 -20.26 5.28 -8.93
N THR A 53 -20.74 6.51 -8.75
CA THR A 53 -21.20 7.36 -9.87
C THR A 53 -21.35 8.82 -9.45
N THR A 54 -21.68 9.68 -10.41
CA THR A 54 -22.18 11.04 -10.17
C THR A 54 -23.61 11.16 -10.70
N ASP A 55 -24.49 11.75 -9.91
CA ASP A 55 -25.84 12.14 -10.31
C ASP A 55 -25.86 13.65 -10.55
N LEU A 56 -25.86 14.05 -11.83
CA LEU A 56 -25.85 15.46 -12.22
C LEU A 56 -27.24 16.11 -12.14
N GLU A 57 -28.32 15.33 -12.07
CA GLU A 57 -29.68 15.88 -11.90
C GLU A 57 -29.86 16.37 -10.47
N ASN A 58 -29.38 15.59 -9.49
CA ASN A 58 -29.42 15.94 -8.08
C ASN A 58 -28.14 16.62 -7.57
N MET A 59 -27.13 16.82 -8.44
CA MET A 59 -25.82 17.40 -8.09
C MET A 59 -25.12 16.62 -6.96
N LEU A 60 -25.04 15.30 -7.07
CA LEU A 60 -24.45 14.42 -6.06
C LEU A 60 -23.28 13.60 -6.62
N TRP A 61 -22.25 13.46 -5.80
CA TRP A 61 -21.24 12.41 -5.91
C TRP A 61 -21.67 11.24 -5.03
N ILE A 62 -21.69 10.03 -5.60
CA ILE A 62 -22.15 8.83 -4.92
C ILE A 62 -21.00 7.85 -4.83
N GLY A 63 -20.71 7.42 -3.61
CA GLY A 63 -19.66 6.45 -3.34
C GLY A 63 -19.95 5.60 -2.13
N SER A 64 -18.99 4.77 -1.76
CA SER A 64 -19.05 4.03 -0.51
C SER A 64 -17.67 3.80 0.08
N VAL A 65 -17.64 3.47 1.36
CA VAL A 65 -16.44 3.09 2.10
C VAL A 65 -16.67 1.74 2.73
N LEU A 66 -15.74 0.81 2.52
CA LEU A 66 -15.71 -0.46 3.22
C LEU A 66 -14.74 -0.36 4.39
N ILE A 67 -15.21 -0.77 5.57
CA ILE A 67 -14.37 -0.93 6.75
C ILE A 67 -14.59 -2.30 7.38
N PHE A 68 -13.56 -2.79 8.07
CA PHE A 68 -13.66 -4.01 8.87
C PHE A 68 -13.32 -3.69 10.32
N ARG A 69 -14.11 -4.22 11.25
CA ARG A 69 -13.87 -4.10 12.68
C ARG A 69 -14.09 -5.45 13.35
N HIS A 70 -13.19 -5.82 14.26
CA HIS A 70 -13.33 -7.07 15.00
C HIS A 70 -14.65 -7.12 15.79
N VAL A 71 -15.30 -8.29 15.84
CA VAL A 71 -16.64 -8.48 16.42
C VAL A 71 -16.75 -8.11 17.90
N SER A 72 -15.63 -8.06 18.62
CA SER A 72 -15.59 -7.63 20.02
C SER A 72 -15.75 -6.13 20.24
N TYR A 73 -15.70 -5.31 19.19
CA TYR A 73 -15.82 -3.86 19.27
C TYR A 73 -17.11 -3.37 18.64
N ASP A 74 -17.60 -2.24 19.12
CA ASP A 74 -18.77 -1.57 18.56
C ASP A 74 -18.49 -0.99 17.17
N GLN A 75 -19.56 -0.61 16.48
CA GLN A 75 -19.46 0.12 15.22
C GLN A 75 -18.72 1.46 15.46
N PRO A 76 -17.67 1.78 14.68
CA PRO A 76 -16.95 3.05 14.83
C PRO A 76 -17.80 4.23 14.39
N THR A 77 -17.42 5.43 14.79
CA THR A 77 -18.06 6.69 14.36
C THR A 77 -17.24 7.36 13.27
N ILE A 78 -17.92 8.16 12.45
CA ILE A 78 -17.30 8.91 11.34
C ILE A 78 -17.65 10.39 11.47
N GLU A 79 -16.64 11.23 11.33
CA GLU A 79 -16.75 12.69 11.37
C GLU A 79 -16.20 13.27 10.08
N PHE A 80 -16.90 14.25 9.51
CA PHE A 80 -16.49 14.95 8.30
C PHE A 80 -16.15 16.40 8.62
N THR A 81 -15.05 16.88 8.05
CA THR A 81 -14.63 18.28 8.07
C THR A 81 -14.65 18.81 6.65
N THR A 82 -15.74 19.48 6.29
CA THR A 82 -15.94 20.07 4.96
C THR A 82 -17.02 21.14 4.98
N THR A 83 -17.07 21.97 3.95
CA THR A 83 -18.16 22.92 3.73
C THR A 83 -19.33 22.34 2.93
N VAL A 84 -19.12 21.25 2.19
CA VAL A 84 -20.17 20.61 1.39
C VAL A 84 -21.04 19.69 2.25
N LYS A 85 -22.31 19.57 1.88
CA LYS A 85 -23.21 18.64 2.55
C LYS A 85 -22.82 17.19 2.24
N ILE A 86 -22.73 16.37 3.27
CA ILE A 86 -22.52 14.92 3.16
C ILE A 86 -23.65 14.22 3.89
N ASP A 87 -24.41 13.41 3.16
CA ASP A 87 -25.37 12.46 3.72
C ASP A 87 -24.76 11.06 3.65
N TYR A 88 -24.87 10.28 4.73
CA TYR A 88 -24.34 8.93 4.77
C TYR A 88 -25.20 7.99 5.61
N ASP A 89 -25.12 6.70 5.29
CA ASP A 89 -25.74 5.63 6.05
C ASP A 89 -24.78 4.44 6.19
N TRP A 90 -24.98 3.69 7.27
CA TRP A 90 -24.21 2.51 7.59
C TRP A 90 -25.01 1.25 7.26
N GLU A 91 -24.33 0.29 6.66
CA GLU A 91 -24.87 -1.03 6.36
C GLU A 91 -23.88 -2.09 6.82
N THR A 92 -24.38 -3.09 7.56
CA THR A 92 -23.58 -4.26 7.91
C THR A 92 -23.71 -5.29 6.79
N LEU A 93 -22.63 -5.50 6.05
CA LEU A 93 -22.61 -6.49 4.97
C LEU A 93 -22.47 -7.91 5.53
N TYR A 94 -21.64 -8.06 6.57
CA TYR A 94 -21.35 -9.34 7.22
C TYR A 94 -21.03 -9.14 8.69
N GLU A 95 -21.49 -10.07 9.55
CA GLU A 95 -21.31 -9.96 11.01
C GLU A 95 -20.22 -10.87 11.60
N ASN A 96 -19.63 -11.78 10.82
CA ASN A 96 -18.57 -12.65 11.30
C ASN A 96 -17.79 -13.32 10.15
N ILE A 97 -17.02 -12.52 9.41
CA ILE A 97 -16.03 -13.03 8.45
C ILE A 97 -14.66 -12.95 9.11
N PHE A 98 -14.12 -14.10 9.51
CA PHE A 98 -12.83 -14.18 10.23
C PHE A 98 -12.80 -13.30 11.49
N ASP A 99 -13.84 -13.39 12.33
CA ASP A 99 -14.01 -12.58 13.54
C ASP A 99 -14.10 -11.05 13.27
N MET A 100 -14.42 -10.66 12.03
CA MET A 100 -14.64 -9.27 11.64
C MET A 100 -16.09 -9.02 11.21
N ARG A 101 -16.63 -7.86 11.58
CA ARG A 101 -17.78 -7.23 10.95
C ARG A 101 -17.31 -6.38 9.78
N ALA A 102 -17.97 -6.53 8.64
CA ALA A 102 -17.74 -5.71 7.46
C ALA A 102 -18.86 -4.69 7.35
N TYR A 103 -18.51 -3.41 7.43
CA TYR A 103 -19.45 -2.31 7.27
C TYR A 103 -19.22 -1.59 5.96
N ARG A 104 -20.31 -1.26 5.29
CA ARG A 104 -20.34 -0.32 4.17
C ARG A 104 -20.95 0.99 4.64
N ILE A 105 -20.22 2.08 4.44
CA ILE A 105 -20.73 3.44 4.60
C ILE A 105 -21.11 3.91 3.20
N ASN A 106 -22.40 4.06 2.93
CA ASN A 106 -22.86 4.66 1.67
C ASN A 106 -22.76 6.19 1.79
N LEU A 107 -22.18 6.85 0.80
CA LEU A 107 -21.88 8.28 0.82
C LEU A 107 -22.59 8.99 -0.34
N ASN A 108 -23.31 10.06 -0.01
CA ASN A 108 -23.83 11.03 -0.96
C ASN A 108 -23.27 12.41 -0.61
N ILE A 109 -22.47 12.97 -1.50
CA ILE A 109 -21.76 14.23 -1.29
C ILE A 109 -22.29 15.24 -2.30
N GLU A 110 -22.69 16.43 -1.83
CA GLU A 110 -23.12 17.51 -2.70
C GLU A 110 -21.96 17.98 -3.60
N LEU A 111 -22.24 18.12 -4.90
CA LEU A 111 -21.32 18.67 -5.88
C LEU A 111 -21.49 20.20 -5.93
N PRO A 112 -20.53 20.98 -5.39
CA PRO A 112 -20.63 22.43 -5.40
C PRO A 112 -20.52 22.96 -6.84
N GLN A 113 -21.31 23.98 -7.15
CA GLN A 113 -21.17 24.71 -8.42
C GLN A 113 -19.97 25.67 -8.33
N GLY A 114 -18.96 25.45 -9.18
CA GLY A 114 -17.77 26.30 -9.21
C GLY A 114 -16.60 25.66 -9.95
N THR A 115 -15.45 26.34 -9.94
CA THR A 115 -14.21 25.90 -10.62
C THR A 115 -13.14 25.40 -9.67
N GLY A 116 -13.48 25.16 -8.40
CA GLY A 116 -12.53 24.76 -7.36
C GLY A 116 -12.83 23.35 -6.85
N ASP A 117 -11.77 22.62 -6.54
CA ASP A 117 -11.87 21.34 -5.82
C ASP A 117 -12.01 21.62 -4.33
N GLU A 118 -13.05 21.07 -3.69
CA GLU A 118 -13.19 21.09 -2.24
C GLU A 118 -12.45 19.88 -1.64
N LYS A 119 -11.63 20.12 -0.63
CA LYS A 119 -11.00 19.04 0.13
C LYS A 119 -11.94 18.57 1.24
N ILE A 120 -12.35 17.31 1.16
CA ILE A 120 -13.17 16.68 2.20
C ILE A 120 -12.24 15.98 3.19
N GLY A 121 -12.12 16.54 4.39
CA GLY A 121 -11.47 15.90 5.52
C GLY A 121 -12.44 14.96 6.22
N TRP A 122 -11.95 13.85 6.75
CA TRP A 122 -12.77 12.91 7.50
C TRP A 122 -11.92 12.08 8.46
N ILE A 123 -12.54 11.64 9.54
CA ILE A 123 -11.90 10.87 10.61
C ILE A 123 -12.83 9.73 10.99
N ILE A 124 -12.29 8.52 11.09
CA ILE A 124 -12.96 7.38 11.71
C ILE A 124 -12.44 7.28 13.14
N ASN A 125 -13.35 7.37 14.11
CA ASN A 125 -13.05 7.10 15.50
C ASN A 125 -13.44 5.66 15.82
N TRP A 126 -12.43 4.87 16.16
CA TRP A 126 -12.58 3.43 16.37
C TRP A 126 -13.07 3.07 17.77
N GLY A 127 -13.11 4.02 18.70
CA GLY A 127 -13.63 3.83 20.06
C GLY A 127 -12.81 2.86 20.91
N ASP A 128 -11.52 2.70 20.62
CA ASP A 128 -10.53 1.92 21.36
C ASP A 128 -9.84 2.69 22.49
#